data_AF-M0JF35-F1
#
_entry.id   AF-M0JF35-F1
#
_cell.length_a   1.000
_cell.length_b   1.000
_cell.length_c   1.000
_cell.angle_alpha   90.00
_cell.angle_beta   90.00
_cell.angle_gamma   90.00
#
_symmetry.space_group_name_H-M   'P 1'
#
loop_
_entity.id
_entity.type
_entity.pdbx_description
1 polymer ?
#
loop_
_entity_poly.entity_id
_entity_poly.type
_entity_poly.pdbx_seq_one_letter_code
_entity_poly.pdbx_strand_id
1 'polypeptide(L)'
;MSASDDPRRVHFQSPEYLVERLDALADLFDKDRTDLLVEAIRDYIEDTAHSEAVQELVATKYYDDQLDFETVKQLVGAETAQRLRLLKADLEGEPLDLAAPENVDIYGGEATTADSSDTDE
;
A
#
# COMPACT_ATOMS: atom_id res chain seq x y z
N MET A 1 -2.53 -7.00 13.68
CA MET A 1 -2.44 -8.43 13.98
C MET A 1 -1.29 -8.99 13.16
N SER A 2 -0.32 -9.65 13.77
CA SER A 2 0.70 -10.37 13.00
C SER A 2 -0.03 -11.46 12.24
N ALA A 3 -0.14 -11.32 10.92
CA ALA A 3 -0.33 -12.51 10.08
C ALA A 3 0.82 -13.43 10.48
N SER A 4 0.50 -14.54 11.14
CA SER A 4 1.49 -15.55 11.48
C SER A 4 2.20 -15.90 10.18
N ASP A 5 3.52 -15.69 10.13
CA ASP A 5 4.39 -16.01 8.99
C ASP A 5 4.49 -17.52 8.74
N ASP A 6 3.66 -18.30 9.45
CA ASP A 6 3.52 -19.73 9.33
C ASP A 6 2.84 -20.09 8.00
N PRO A 7 3.44 -21.01 7.22
CA PRO A 7 2.93 -21.38 5.92
C PRO A 7 1.54 -22.03 6.04
N ARG A 8 0.56 -21.47 5.34
CA ARG A 8 -0.78 -22.07 5.20
C ARG A 8 -0.82 -22.96 3.96
N ARG A 9 -1.09 -24.26 4.14
CA ARG A 9 -1.26 -25.19 3.01
C ARG A 9 -2.54 -24.87 2.25
N VAL A 10 -2.42 -24.68 0.95
CA VAL A 10 -3.51 -24.43 0.00
C VAL A 10 -3.39 -25.38 -1.17
N HIS A 11 -4.53 -25.82 -1.71
CA HIS A 11 -4.58 -26.70 -2.89
C HIS A 11 -5.01 -25.88 -4.10
N PHE A 12 -4.16 -25.84 -5.13
CA PHE A 12 -4.46 -25.21 -6.40
C PHE A 12 -4.74 -26.28 -7.46
N GLN A 13 -5.85 -26.11 -8.18
CA GLN A 13 -6.09 -26.85 -9.40
C GLN A 13 -5.65 -25.97 -10.57
N SER A 14 -4.61 -26.41 -11.27
CA SER A 14 -4.06 -25.73 -12.43
C SER A 14 -4.06 -26.67 -13.63
N PRO A 15 -4.30 -26.16 -14.84
CA PRO A 15 -4.02 -26.89 -16.07
C PRO A 15 -2.59 -27.43 -16.10
N GLU A 16 -2.41 -28.64 -16.63
CA GLU A 16 -1.12 -29.32 -16.70
C GLU A 16 -0.04 -28.47 -17.39
N TYR A 17 -0.39 -27.82 -18.52
CA TYR A 17 0.53 -26.97 -19.27
C TYR A 17 1.08 -25.78 -18.48
N LEU A 18 0.33 -25.25 -17.50
CA LEU A 18 0.82 -24.17 -16.65
C LEU A 18 1.84 -24.67 -15.65
N VAL A 19 1.62 -25.87 -15.09
CA VAL A 19 2.55 -26.50 -14.14
C VAL A 19 3.85 -26.85 -14.85
N GLU A 20 3.80 -27.45 -16.02
CA GLU A 20 5.00 -27.78 -16.80
C GLU A 20 5.84 -26.54 -17.13
N ARG A 21 5.18 -25.44 -17.53
CA ARG A 21 5.86 -24.19 -17.82
C ARG A 21 6.47 -23.57 -16.55
N LEU A 22 5.77 -23.67 -15.43
CA LEU A 22 6.25 -23.19 -14.14
C LEU A 22 7.47 -23.98 -13.67
N ASP A 23 7.43 -25.30 -13.80
CA ASP A 23 8.54 -26.21 -13.46
C ASP A 23 9.78 -25.90 -14.34
N ALA A 24 9.59 -25.68 -15.64
CA ALA A 24 10.67 -25.27 -16.53
C ALA A 24 11.30 -23.92 -16.15
N LEU A 25 10.51 -22.98 -15.63
CA LEU A 25 11.02 -21.70 -15.11
C LEU A 25 11.74 -21.88 -13.78
N ALA A 26 11.21 -22.73 -12.90
CA ALA A 26 11.83 -23.06 -11.61
C ALA A 26 13.22 -23.67 -11.82
N ASP A 27 13.35 -24.62 -12.75
CA ASP A 27 14.63 -25.22 -13.16
C ASP A 27 15.58 -24.18 -13.75
N LEU A 28 15.08 -23.24 -14.56
CA LEU A 28 15.90 -22.17 -15.15
C LEU A 28 16.44 -21.20 -14.10
N PHE A 29 15.65 -20.90 -13.07
CA PHE A 29 16.01 -19.96 -12.01
C PHE A 29 16.70 -20.61 -10.81
N ASP A 30 16.86 -21.94 -10.79
CA ASP A 30 17.36 -22.71 -9.64
C ASP A 30 16.58 -22.37 -8.36
N LYS A 31 15.24 -22.34 -8.48
CA LYS A 31 14.31 -22.01 -7.38
C LYS A 31 13.30 -23.14 -7.20
N ASP A 32 12.83 -23.32 -5.96
CA ASP A 32 11.69 -24.21 -5.70
C ASP A 32 10.41 -23.65 -6.32
N ARG A 33 9.56 -24.53 -6.86
CA ARG A 33 8.25 -24.17 -7.42
C ARG A 33 7.41 -23.35 -6.44
N THR A 34 7.43 -23.72 -5.16
CA THR A 34 6.66 -23.02 -4.12
C THR A 34 7.15 -21.59 -3.96
N ASP A 35 8.47 -21.38 -3.94
CA ASP A 35 9.06 -20.05 -3.76
C ASP A 35 8.73 -19.16 -4.95
N LEU A 36 8.79 -19.71 -6.17
CA LEU A 36 8.41 -18.98 -7.39
C LEU A 36 6.92 -18.59 -7.39
N LEU A 37 6.04 -19.47 -6.91
CA LEU A 37 4.62 -19.15 -6.75
C LEU A 37 4.38 -18.09 -5.68
N VAL A 38 5.06 -18.17 -4.54
CA VAL A 38 4.94 -17.18 -3.45
C VAL A 38 5.43 -15.82 -3.93
N GLU A 39 6.57 -15.77 -4.62
CA GLU A 39 7.12 -14.56 -5.24
C GLU A 39 6.13 -13.96 -6.24
N ALA A 40 5.64 -14.76 -7.19
CA ALA A 40 4.68 -14.29 -8.19
C ALA A 40 3.36 -13.78 -7.60
N ILE A 41 2.86 -14.44 -6.55
CA ILE A 41 1.64 -13.98 -5.84
C ILE A 41 1.92 -12.66 -5.13
N ARG A 42 3.08 -12.54 -4.46
CA ARG A 42 3.46 -11.31 -3.77
C ARG A 42 3.56 -10.14 -4.74
N ASP A 43 4.27 -10.33 -5.85
CA ASP A 43 4.45 -9.32 -6.88
C ASP A 43 3.11 -8.92 -7.49
N TYR A 44 2.25 -9.90 -7.78
CA TYR A 44 0.91 -9.63 -8.31
C TYR A 44 0.06 -8.83 -7.33
N ILE A 45 0.09 -9.15 -6.03
CA ILE A 45 -0.66 -8.40 -5.02
C ILE A 45 -0.12 -6.98 -4.88
N GLU A 46 1.20 -6.80 -4.82
CA GLU A 46 1.81 -5.47 -4.75
C GLU A 46 1.45 -4.63 -5.98
N ASP A 47 1.61 -5.15 -7.19
CA ASP A 47 1.26 -4.43 -8.43
C ASP A 47 -0.24 -4.09 -8.50
N THR A 48 -1.09 -5.06 -8.16
CA THR A 48 -2.55 -4.88 -8.13
C THR A 48 -2.96 -3.83 -7.09
N ALA A 49 -2.33 -3.80 -5.91
CA ALA A 49 -2.61 -2.79 -4.87
C ALA A 49 -2.21 -1.37 -5.29
N HIS A 50 -1.20 -1.24 -6.14
CA HIS A 50 -0.74 0.05 -6.69
C HIS A 50 -1.44 0.45 -7.99
N SER A 51 -2.25 -0.43 -8.57
CA SER A 51 -3.02 -0.13 -9.78
C SER A 51 -4.12 0.90 -9.50
N GLU A 52 -4.14 1.99 -10.26
CA GLU A 52 -5.15 3.05 -10.15
C GLU A 52 -6.57 2.49 -10.25
N ALA A 53 -6.81 1.54 -11.17
CA ALA A 53 -8.12 0.93 -11.37
C ALA A 53 -8.61 0.17 -10.13
N VAL A 54 -7.70 -0.49 -9.41
CA VAL A 54 -8.01 -1.23 -8.19
C VAL A 54 -8.24 -0.26 -7.03
N GLN A 55 -7.40 0.77 -6.91
CA GLN A 55 -7.56 1.80 -5.89
C GLN A 55 -8.89 2.54 -6.04
N GLU A 56 -9.28 2.88 -7.27
CA GLU A 56 -10.57 3.51 -7.56
C GLU A 56 -11.74 2.60 -7.21
N LEU A 57 -11.65 1.31 -7.56
CA LEU A 57 -12.67 0.32 -7.21
C LEU A 57 -12.82 0.17 -5.70
N VAL A 58 -11.70 0.06 -4.99
CA VAL A 58 -11.67 -0.05 -3.52
C VAL A 58 -12.22 1.21 -2.86
N ALA A 59 -11.84 2.40 -3.35
CA ALA A 59 -12.34 3.69 -2.88
C ALA A 59 -13.86 3.78 -3.03
N THR A 60 -14.37 3.47 -4.22
CA THR A 60 -15.82 3.48 -4.51
C THR A 60 -16.57 2.56 -3.55
N LYS A 61 -16.09 1.32 -3.39
CA LYS A 61 -16.71 0.36 -2.47
C LYS A 61 -16.61 0.77 -1.00
N TYR A 62 -15.54 1.46 -0.60
CA TYR A 62 -15.35 1.95 0.76
C TYR A 62 -16.24 3.16 1.09
N TYR A 63 -16.41 4.09 0.14
CA TYR A 63 -17.31 5.23 0.29
C TYR A 63 -18.78 4.79 0.31
N ASP A 64 -19.13 3.72 -0.40
CA ASP A 64 -20.46 3.12 -0.38
C ASP A 64 -20.72 2.20 0.84
N ASP A 65 -19.86 2.19 1.87
CA ASP A 65 -19.95 1.32 3.06
C ASP A 65 -19.98 -0.20 2.75
N GLN A 66 -19.51 -0.61 1.57
CA GLN A 66 -19.47 -2.04 1.17
C GLN A 66 -18.18 -2.74 1.62
N LEU A 67 -17.17 -1.98 2.05
CA LEU A 67 -15.91 -2.51 2.56
C LEU A 67 -15.59 -1.88 3.92
N ASP A 68 -15.14 -2.72 4.85
CA ASP A 68 -14.63 -2.28 6.13
C ASP A 68 -13.21 -1.72 5.97
N PHE A 69 -12.83 -0.77 6.84
CA PHE A 69 -11.50 -0.16 6.83
C PHE A 69 -10.37 -1.20 6.94
N GLU A 70 -10.56 -2.25 7.74
CA GLU A 70 -9.55 -3.31 7.85
C GLU A 70 -9.38 -4.11 6.56
N THR A 71 -10.45 -4.28 5.77
CA THR A 71 -10.36 -4.93 4.45
C THR A 71 -9.66 -4.03 3.44
N VAL A 72 -9.97 -2.73 3.43
CA VAL A 72 -9.28 -1.75 2.59
C VAL A 72 -7.79 -1.72 2.90
N LYS A 73 -7.42 -1.73 4.18
CA LYS A 73 -6.02 -1.78 4.62
C LYS A 73 -5.26 -3.02 4.14
N GLN A 74 -5.93 -4.16 4.02
CA GLN A 74 -5.33 -5.38 3.46
C GLN A 74 -5.18 -5.33 1.93
N LEU A 75 -6.06 -4.61 1.24
CA LEU A 75 -6.08 -4.55 -0.23
C LEU A 75 -5.15 -3.50 -0.81
N VAL A 76 -5.11 -2.29 -0.25
CA VAL A 76 -4.34 -1.15 -0.78
C VAL A 76 -3.19 -0.70 0.14
N GLY A 77 -2.99 -1.39 1.26
CA GLY A 77 -1.99 -1.05 2.27
C GLY A 77 -2.46 0.02 3.26
N ALA A 78 -1.68 0.20 4.33
CA ALA A 78 -2.03 1.06 5.45
C ALA A 78 -2.01 2.56 5.14
N GLU A 79 -1.13 2.99 4.23
CA GLU A 79 -1.03 4.39 3.81
C GLU A 79 -2.24 4.80 2.98
N THR A 80 -2.48 4.09 1.88
CA THR A 80 -3.61 4.35 0.97
C THR A 80 -4.95 4.23 1.69
N ALA A 81 -5.12 3.22 2.55
CA ALA A 81 -6.34 3.07 3.34
C ALA A 81 -6.57 4.26 4.27
N GLN A 82 -5.53 4.76 4.95
CA GLN A 82 -5.65 5.97 5.78
C GLN A 82 -6.03 7.19 4.95
N ARG A 83 -5.44 7.37 3.76
CA ARG A 83 -5.81 8.44 2.84
C ARG A 83 -7.30 8.38 2.47
N LEU A 84 -7.81 7.18 2.14
CA LEU A 84 -9.23 6.97 1.84
C LEU A 84 -10.13 7.27 3.05
N ARG A 85 -9.72 6.87 4.26
CA ARG A 85 -10.46 7.18 5.49
C ARG A 85 -10.55 8.67 5.76
N LEU A 86 -9.45 9.40 5.63
CA LEU A 86 -9.44 10.85 5.80
C LEU A 86 -10.30 11.56 4.75
N LEU A 87 -10.26 11.09 3.50
CA LEU A 87 -11.08 11.65 2.43
C LEU A 87 -12.57 11.41 2.65
N LYS A 88 -12.94 10.23 3.18
CA LYS A 88 -14.32 9.92 3.55
C LYS A 88 -14.81 10.84 4.69
N ALA A 89 -14.02 10.97 5.75
CA ALA A 89 -14.35 11.84 6.89
C ALA A 89 -14.52 13.31 6.46
N ASP A 90 -13.65 13.80 5.57
CA ASP A 90 -13.78 15.15 4.98
C ASP A 90 -15.07 15.29 4.16
N LEU A 91 -15.42 14.30 3.33
CA LEU A 91 -16.66 14.28 2.56
C LEU A 91 -17.91 14.32 3.45
N GLU A 92 -17.86 13.61 4.57
CA GLU A 92 -18.96 13.50 5.55
C GLU A 92 -19.00 14.67 6.55
N GLY A 93 -18.03 15.58 6.48
CA GLY A 93 -17.90 16.72 7.39
C GLY A 93 -17.55 16.32 8.82
N GLU A 94 -17.00 15.11 9.00
CA GLU A 94 -16.56 14.59 10.30
C GLU A 94 -15.18 15.19 10.65
N PRO A 95 -14.97 15.66 11.90
CA PRO A 95 -13.66 16.14 12.31
C PRO A 95 -12.61 15.05 12.16
N LEU A 96 -11.53 15.36 11.44
CA LEU A 96 -10.44 14.43 11.19
C LEU A 96 -9.79 14.03 12.53
N ASP A 97 -9.79 12.73 12.83
CA ASP A 97 -9.11 12.12 13.99
C ASP A 97 -7.59 12.07 13.74
N LEU A 98 -6.99 13.25 13.59
CA LEU A 98 -5.55 13.45 13.42
C LEU A 98 -4.97 13.97 14.72
N ALA A 99 -3.83 13.41 15.14
CA ALA A 99 -3.06 13.96 16.24
C ALA A 99 -2.65 15.40 15.88
N ALA A 100 -2.87 16.34 16.81
CA ALA A 100 -2.37 17.70 16.63
C ALA A 100 -0.86 17.67 16.46
N PRO A 101 -0.29 18.46 15.53
CA PRO A 101 1.15 18.51 15.38
C PRO A 101 1.79 18.95 16.70
N GLU A 102 2.82 18.23 17.13
CA GLU A 102 3.63 18.71 18.24
C GLU A 102 4.33 20.00 17.80
N ASN A 103 4.26 21.03 18.64
CA ASN A 103 4.92 22.31 18.42
C ASN A 103 6.43 22.16 18.71
N VAL A 104 7.07 21.33 17.90
CA VAL A 104 8.52 21.15 17.86
C VAL A 104 9.08 22.23 16.95
N ASP A 105 10.04 22.97 17.47
CA ASP A 105 10.86 23.87 16.65
C ASP A 105 11.76 23.02 15.74
N ILE A 106 11.27 22.71 14.54
CA ILE A 106 12.02 22.00 13.49
C ILE A 106 13.18 22.88 12.98
N TYR A 107 13.11 24.19 13.21
CA TYR A 107 14.07 25.17 12.74
C TYR A 107 15.08 25.56 13.81
N GLY A 108 15.49 24.62 14.68
CA GLY A 108 16.41 24.84 15.83
C GLY A 108 17.82 25.39 15.54
N GLY A 109 18.04 26.05 14.41
CA GLY A 109 19.20 26.90 14.12
C GLY A 109 18.83 28.38 14.11
N GLU A 110 19.83 29.24 14.29
CA GLU A 110 19.68 30.69 14.15
C GLU A 110 19.09 31.01 12.77
N ALA A 111 17.84 31.50 12.75
CA ALA A 111 17.17 31.89 11.52
C ALA A 111 17.99 33.00 10.85
N THR A 112 18.73 32.65 9.80
CA THR A 112 19.47 33.64 9.03
C THR A 112 18.44 34.49 8.29
N THR A 113 18.29 35.74 8.72
CA THR A 113 17.51 36.72 7.97
C THR A 113 18.35 37.11 6.77
N ALA A 114 17.89 36.78 5.56
CA ALA A 114 18.53 37.26 4.35
C ALA A 114 18.46 38.79 4.33
N ASP A 115 19.61 39.44 4.51
CA ASP A 115 19.75 40.88 4.35
C ASP A 115 19.48 41.22 2.88
N SER A 116 18.31 41.79 2.60
CA SER A 116 17.93 42.26 1.27
C SER A 116 18.50 43.66 1.08
N SER A 117 19.83 43.80 1.13
CA SER A 117 20.49 45.01 0.65
C SER A 117 20.57 44.94 -0.88
N ASP A 118 19.43 45.23 -1.51
CA ASP A 118 19.41 45.74 -2.86
C ASP A 118 20.29 47.00 -2.88
N THR A 119 21.49 46.83 -3.44
CA THR A 119 22.35 47.94 -3.81
C THR A 119 21.74 48.58 -5.06
N ASP A 120 20.80 49.48 -4.85
CA ASP A 120 20.45 50.51 -5.82
C ASP A 120 21.33 51.74 -5.56
N GLU A 121 22.48 51.84 -6.24
CA GLU A 121 22.98 53.04 -6.95
C GLU A 121 24.26 52.76 -7.76
#